data_AF-A0A960P4Q2-F1
#
_entry.id   AF-A0A960P4Q2-F1
#
_cell.length_a   1.000
_cell.length_b   1.000
_cell.length_c   1.000
_cell.angle_alpha   90.00
_cell.angle_beta   90.00
_cell.angle_gamma   90.00
#
_symmetry.space_group_name_H-M   'P 1'
#
loop_
_entity.id
_entity.type
_entity.pdbx_description
1 polymer ?
#
loop_
_entity_poly.entity_id
_entity_poly.type
_entity_poly.pdbx_seq_one_letter_code
_entity_poly.pdbx_strand_id
1 'polypeptide(L)'
;LEEARAAADDRDPPPPDQDPDEAPGDEAVAAGDDDGGRSWLAVVAGTLAVVAVAAAAALVAVVAVKAARSRRRRRAGSARARVLGAWDEVVDRLRDAGLAVGPQMAPAEVATATGAAGCTAAAPAVADLGRLANRARYSRRAVPEGLARQAWSDRDTAVGSLARGAGPWRRVRRRLSLRAIRRPRP
;
A
#
# COMPACT_ATOMS: atom_id res chain seq x y z
N LEU A 1 -12.25 112.00 -12.99
CA LEU A 1 -11.86 112.45 -14.34
C LEU A 1 -10.41 112.00 -14.50
N GLU A 2 -10.24 110.70 -14.74
CA GLU A 2 -10.05 110.12 -16.08
C GLU A 2 -8.61 110.36 -16.55
N GLU A 3 -7.76 109.33 -16.45
CA GLU A 3 -7.42 108.42 -17.58
C GLU A 3 -6.68 109.20 -18.67
N ALA A 4 -5.42 108.93 -18.99
CA ALA A 4 -4.89 107.70 -19.61
C ALA A 4 -3.41 108.03 -19.96
N ARG A 5 -2.43 107.16 -20.21
CA ARG A 5 -2.34 105.73 -20.50
C ARG A 5 -0.83 105.42 -20.54
N ALA A 6 -0.42 104.30 -19.97
CA ALA A 6 0.19 103.16 -20.67
C ALA A 6 1.64 103.32 -21.17
N ALA A 7 2.55 102.68 -20.44
CA ALA A 7 3.65 101.88 -20.99
C ALA A 7 4.02 100.87 -19.88
N ALA A 8 3.51 99.64 -19.99
CA ALA A 8 4.29 98.50 -20.45
C ALA A 8 5.06 97.82 -19.30
N ASP A 9 4.46 96.78 -18.71
CA ASP A 9 5.09 95.46 -18.71
C ASP A 9 3.98 94.42 -18.53
N ASP A 10 3.71 93.78 -19.67
CA ASP A 10 2.82 92.66 -19.90
C ASP A 10 3.65 91.41 -19.67
N ARG A 11 3.41 90.66 -18.58
CA ARG A 11 3.89 89.27 -18.45
C ARG A 11 2.92 88.42 -17.64
N ASP A 12 2.13 87.68 -18.40
CA ASP A 12 1.75 86.29 -18.10
C ASP A 12 2.14 85.47 -19.36
N PRO A 13 2.29 84.13 -19.31
CA PRO A 13 3.24 83.31 -18.54
C PRO A 13 4.07 82.41 -19.50
N PRO A 14 4.98 81.54 -19.00
CA PRO A 14 5.19 80.26 -19.67
C PRO A 14 4.76 79.07 -18.78
N PRO A 15 3.99 78.09 -19.30
CA PRO A 15 3.92 76.74 -18.74
C PRO A 15 5.09 75.89 -19.31
N PRO A 16 5.15 74.57 -19.08
CA PRO A 16 5.18 73.79 -17.85
C PRO A 16 6.51 72.98 -17.75
N ASP A 17 6.87 72.48 -16.57
CA ASP A 17 7.61 71.22 -16.41
C ASP A 17 6.77 70.43 -15.39
N GLN A 18 5.78 69.61 -15.77
CA GLN A 18 5.95 68.24 -16.25
C GLN A 18 7.23 67.61 -15.70
N ASP A 19 7.27 67.39 -14.38
CA ASP A 19 8.07 66.29 -13.88
C ASP A 19 7.66 65.04 -14.69
N PRO A 20 8.61 64.45 -15.43
CA PRO A 20 8.31 63.32 -16.29
C PRO A 20 7.78 62.20 -15.42
N ASP A 21 6.69 61.59 -15.90
CA ASP A 21 6.26 60.23 -15.59
C ASP A 21 7.20 59.55 -14.59
N GLU A 22 6.90 59.69 -13.29
CA GLU A 22 7.21 58.60 -12.39
C GLU A 22 6.24 57.52 -12.84
N ALA A 23 6.67 56.80 -13.88
CA ALA A 23 6.05 55.58 -14.36
C ALA A 23 5.58 54.85 -13.11
N PRO A 24 4.31 54.38 -13.03
CA PRO A 24 3.86 53.60 -11.89
C PRO A 24 4.87 52.47 -11.79
N GLY A 25 5.79 52.60 -10.81
CA GLY A 25 7.04 51.87 -10.84
C GLY A 25 6.61 50.44 -10.90
N ASP A 26 6.91 49.77 -12.03
CA ASP A 26 6.33 48.49 -12.42
C ASP A 26 5.98 47.76 -11.14
N GLU A 27 4.70 47.82 -10.75
CA GLU A 27 4.21 46.94 -9.72
C GLU A 27 4.44 45.61 -10.39
N ALA A 28 5.56 44.98 -10.06
CA ALA A 28 5.83 43.61 -10.37
C ALA A 28 4.69 42.89 -9.67
N VAL A 29 3.57 42.81 -10.39
CA VAL A 29 2.37 42.08 -10.03
C VAL A 29 2.90 40.76 -9.59
N ALA A 30 2.78 40.56 -8.28
CA ALA A 30 3.49 39.53 -7.58
C ALA A 30 3.33 38.22 -8.35
N ALA A 31 4.43 37.73 -8.94
CA ALA A 31 4.55 36.31 -9.27
C ALA A 31 4.81 35.53 -7.98
N GLY A 32 4.09 35.88 -6.91
CA GLY A 32 3.94 35.10 -5.71
C GLY A 32 2.56 34.48 -5.79
N ASP A 33 2.50 33.21 -6.18
CA ASP A 33 1.85 32.17 -5.37
C ASP A 33 1.62 30.87 -6.17
N ASP A 34 2.65 30.41 -6.87
CA ASP A 34 2.63 29.09 -7.52
C ASP A 34 2.99 27.97 -6.52
N ASP A 35 3.60 28.31 -5.38
CA ASP A 35 3.96 27.40 -4.29
C ASP A 35 2.78 27.06 -3.37
N GLY A 36 1.85 28.00 -3.13
CA GLY A 36 0.59 27.72 -2.45
C GLY A 36 -0.21 26.63 -3.16
N GLY A 37 -0.29 26.74 -4.49
CA GLY A 37 -0.90 25.77 -5.42
C GLY A 37 -0.36 24.34 -5.27
N ARG A 38 0.95 24.19 -5.21
CA ARG A 38 1.64 22.89 -5.19
C ARG A 38 1.66 22.28 -3.79
N SER A 39 1.72 23.12 -2.76
CA SER A 39 1.67 22.67 -1.36
C SER A 39 0.28 22.20 -0.94
N TRP A 40 -0.80 22.87 -1.35
CA TRP A 40 -2.16 22.40 -1.05
C TRP A 40 -2.47 21.08 -1.75
N LEU A 41 -2.03 20.90 -3.00
CA LEU A 41 -2.17 19.65 -3.74
C LEU A 41 -1.42 18.50 -3.07
N ALA A 42 -0.22 18.74 -2.55
CA ALA A 42 0.56 17.74 -1.82
C ALA A 42 -0.14 17.32 -0.51
N VAL A 43 -0.73 18.28 0.21
CA VAL A 43 -1.53 18.01 1.42
C VAL A 43 -2.76 17.17 1.06
N VAL A 44 -3.54 17.57 0.05
CA VAL A 44 -4.74 16.84 -0.38
C VAL A 44 -4.40 15.44 -0.87
N ALA A 45 -3.33 15.28 -1.66
CA ALA A 45 -2.86 13.98 -2.12
C ALA A 45 -2.39 13.09 -0.96
N GLY A 46 -1.68 13.67 0.03
CA GLY A 46 -1.29 12.98 1.25
C GLY A 46 -2.49 12.52 2.08
N THR A 47 -3.49 13.39 2.26
CA THR A 47 -4.73 13.06 2.97
C THR A 47 -5.50 11.95 2.26
N LEU A 48 -5.66 12.04 0.93
CA LEU A 48 -6.30 11.00 0.12
C LEU A 48 -5.56 9.66 0.21
N ALA A 49 -4.24 9.66 0.19
CA ALA A 49 -3.44 8.45 0.36
C ALA A 49 -3.66 7.81 1.74
N VAL A 50 -3.69 8.62 2.81
CA VAL A 50 -3.97 8.13 4.17
C VAL A 50 -5.38 7.54 4.27
N VAL A 51 -6.39 8.22 3.71
CA VAL A 51 -7.78 7.73 3.69
C VAL A 51 -7.89 6.43 2.88
N ALA A 52 -7.23 6.34 1.72
CA ALA A 52 -7.21 5.14 0.90
C ALA A 52 -6.56 3.96 1.63
N VAL A 53 -5.45 4.19 2.34
CA VAL A 53 -4.79 3.17 3.18
C VAL A 53 -5.71 2.74 4.34
N ALA A 54 -6.36 3.69 5.01
CA ALA A 54 -7.30 3.38 6.09
C ALA A 54 -8.50 2.57 5.60
N ALA A 55 -9.06 2.94 4.44
CA ALA A 55 -10.16 2.20 3.81
C ALA A 55 -9.74 0.78 3.40
N ALA A 56 -8.56 0.63 2.80
CA ALA A 56 -8.00 -0.68 2.48
C ALA A 56 -7.79 -1.53 3.74
N ALA A 57 -7.25 -0.95 4.81
CA ALA A 57 -7.05 -1.62 6.09
C ALA A 57 -8.39 -2.07 6.71
N ALA A 58 -9.42 -1.23 6.66
CA ALA A 58 -10.76 -1.58 7.15
C ALA A 58 -11.37 -2.74 6.35
N LEU A 59 -11.22 -2.73 5.03
CA LEU A 59 -11.74 -3.79 4.16
C LEU A 59 -11.01 -5.13 4.41
N VAL A 60 -9.69 -5.08 4.57
CA VAL A 60 -8.88 -6.23 5.01
C VAL A 60 -9.33 -6.73 6.39
N ALA A 61 -9.60 -5.84 7.34
CA ALA A 61 -10.05 -6.21 8.68
C ALA A 61 -11.41 -6.95 8.65
N VAL A 62 -12.36 -6.49 7.84
CA VAL A 62 -13.68 -7.15 7.69
C VAL A 62 -13.52 -8.55 7.09
N VAL A 63 -12.72 -8.70 6.04
CA VAL A 63 -12.41 -10.00 5.44
C VAL A 63 -11.72 -10.90 6.46
N ALA A 64 -10.76 -10.38 7.22
CA ALA A 64 -10.05 -11.11 8.26
C ALA A 64 -10.99 -11.56 9.39
N VAL A 65 -11.93 -10.71 9.84
CA VAL A 65 -12.93 -11.07 10.86
C VAL A 65 -13.88 -12.15 10.34
N LYS A 66 -14.36 -12.03 9.10
CA LYS A 66 -15.25 -13.04 8.50
C LYS A 66 -14.53 -14.38 8.31
N ALA A 67 -13.28 -14.33 7.85
CA ALA A 67 -12.41 -15.49 7.77
C ALA A 67 -12.18 -16.10 9.17
N ALA A 68 -11.86 -15.29 10.18
CA ALA A 68 -11.66 -15.72 11.55
C ALA A 68 -12.93 -16.34 12.16
N ARG A 69 -14.12 -15.81 11.87
CA ARG A 69 -15.41 -16.37 12.31
C ARG A 69 -15.68 -17.74 11.69
N SER A 70 -15.43 -17.88 10.39
CA SER A 70 -15.52 -19.18 9.69
C SER A 70 -14.47 -20.17 10.23
N ARG A 71 -13.24 -19.71 10.45
CA ARG A 71 -12.14 -20.50 11.00
C ARG A 71 -12.38 -20.90 12.47
N ARG A 72 -13.01 -20.06 13.30
CA ARG A 72 -13.44 -20.42 14.66
C ARG A 72 -14.43 -21.57 14.64
N ARG A 73 -15.42 -21.56 13.73
CA ARG A 73 -16.35 -22.69 13.55
C ARG A 73 -15.62 -23.97 13.13
N ARG A 74 -14.60 -23.85 12.28
CA ARG A 74 -13.74 -24.99 11.87
C ARG A 74 -12.82 -25.48 12.99
N ARG A 75 -12.38 -24.59 13.90
CA ARG A 75 -11.57 -24.92 15.09
C ARG A 75 -12.36 -25.61 16.20
N ALA A 76 -13.63 -25.27 16.38
CA ALA A 76 -14.54 -25.95 17.30
C ALA A 76 -15.23 -27.19 16.68
N GLY A 77 -15.06 -27.40 15.37
CA GLY A 77 -15.63 -28.54 14.65
C GLY A 77 -14.83 -29.84 14.79
N SER A 78 -15.18 -30.82 13.95
CA SER A 78 -14.52 -32.14 13.92
C SER A 78 -13.00 -32.04 13.72
N ALA A 79 -12.26 -33.03 14.20
CA ALA A 79 -10.80 -33.12 14.00
C ALA A 79 -10.39 -32.94 12.53
N ARG A 80 -11.17 -33.48 11.59
CA ARG A 80 -10.99 -33.26 10.13
C ARG A 80 -11.09 -31.78 9.75
N ALA A 81 -12.13 -31.09 10.20
CA ALA A 81 -12.32 -29.67 9.91
C ALA A 81 -11.18 -28.81 10.49
N ARG A 82 -10.65 -29.20 11.66
CA ARG A 82 -9.50 -28.56 12.27
C ARG A 82 -8.21 -28.72 11.47
N VAL A 83 -7.91 -29.91 10.96
CA VAL A 83 -6.74 -30.16 10.10
C VAL A 83 -6.83 -29.33 8.81
N LEU A 84 -7.98 -29.35 8.14
CA LEU A 84 -8.19 -28.56 6.92
C LEU A 84 -8.12 -27.06 7.20
N GLY A 85 -8.65 -26.61 8.34
CA GLY A 85 -8.56 -25.22 8.76
C GLY A 85 -7.14 -24.76 9.08
N ALA A 86 -6.29 -25.64 9.63
CA ALA A 86 -4.88 -25.35 9.85
C ALA A 86 -4.13 -25.18 8.52
N TRP A 87 -4.42 -26.03 7.53
CA TRP A 87 -3.88 -25.91 6.18
C TRP A 87 -4.28 -24.61 5.48
N ASP A 88 -5.59 -24.31 5.44
CA ASP A 88 -6.10 -23.07 4.83
C ASP A 88 -5.43 -21.83 5.44
N GLU A 89 -5.23 -21.83 6.77
CA GLU A 89 -4.57 -20.75 7.49
C GLU A 89 -3.10 -20.58 7.07
N VAL A 90 -2.33 -21.67 6.92
CA VAL A 90 -0.93 -21.59 6.43
C VAL A 90 -0.88 -21.06 5.01
N VAL A 91 -1.72 -21.58 4.12
CA VAL A 91 -1.79 -21.14 2.73
C VAL A 91 -2.11 -19.64 2.65
N ASP A 92 -3.05 -19.17 3.47
CA ASP A 92 -3.39 -17.75 3.51
C ASP A 92 -2.23 -16.90 4.05
N ARG A 93 -1.49 -17.37 5.07
CA ARG A 93 -0.27 -16.67 5.52
C ARG A 93 0.83 -16.62 4.48
N LEU A 94 0.97 -17.66 3.65
CA LEU A 94 1.91 -17.66 2.54
C LEU A 94 1.49 -16.64 1.46
N ARG A 95 0.20 -16.52 1.17
CA ARG A 95 -0.34 -15.47 0.29
C ARG A 95 -0.11 -14.08 0.85
N ASP A 96 -0.36 -13.89 2.14
CA ASP A 96 -0.13 -12.62 2.84
C ASP A 96 1.38 -12.25 2.83
N ALA A 97 2.26 -13.25 2.83
CA ALA A 97 3.71 -13.07 2.66
C ALA A 97 4.14 -12.81 1.20
N GLY A 98 3.19 -12.75 0.26
CA GLY A 98 3.44 -12.45 -1.16
C GLY A 98 3.80 -13.66 -2.02
N LEU A 99 3.66 -14.89 -1.51
CA LEU A 99 3.87 -16.09 -2.32
C LEU A 99 2.65 -16.35 -3.21
N ALA A 100 2.92 -16.65 -4.47
CA ALA A 100 1.90 -16.99 -5.46
C ALA A 100 1.36 -18.43 -5.25
N VAL A 101 0.56 -18.61 -4.20
CA VAL A 101 -0.06 -19.91 -3.87
C VAL A 101 -1.51 -19.95 -4.36
N GLY A 102 -1.78 -20.74 -5.40
CA GLY A 102 -3.11 -20.90 -6.00
C GLY A 102 -3.99 -21.95 -5.30
N PRO A 103 -5.33 -21.85 -5.38
CA PRO A 103 -6.25 -22.86 -4.83
C PRO A 103 -6.12 -24.25 -5.48
N GLN A 104 -5.59 -24.31 -6.70
CA GLN A 104 -5.34 -25.53 -7.47
C GLN A 104 -4.02 -26.24 -7.12
N MET A 105 -3.14 -25.60 -6.34
CA MET A 105 -1.84 -26.19 -6.02
C MET A 105 -1.98 -27.37 -5.07
N ALA A 106 -1.31 -28.47 -5.38
CA ALA A 106 -1.19 -29.59 -4.48
C ALA A 106 -0.38 -29.18 -3.23
N PRO A 107 -0.67 -29.75 -2.05
CA PRO A 107 0.06 -29.36 -0.83
C PRO A 107 1.58 -29.52 -0.92
N ALA A 108 2.06 -30.49 -1.69
CA ALA A 108 3.49 -30.67 -1.97
C ALA A 108 4.07 -29.53 -2.82
N GLU A 109 3.33 -29.05 -3.82
CA GLU A 109 3.74 -27.92 -4.67
C GLU A 109 3.83 -26.63 -3.85
N VAL A 110 2.90 -26.42 -2.91
CA VAL A 110 2.94 -25.27 -1.99
C VAL A 110 4.21 -25.31 -1.13
N ALA A 111 4.60 -26.48 -0.62
CA ALA A 111 5.83 -26.61 0.15
C ALA A 111 7.08 -26.35 -0.69
N THR A 112 7.15 -26.88 -1.92
CA THR A 112 8.24 -26.61 -2.86
C THR A 112 8.32 -25.11 -3.20
N ALA A 113 7.19 -24.47 -3.50
CA ALA A 113 7.13 -23.04 -3.76
C ALA A 113 7.56 -22.21 -2.54
N THR A 114 7.23 -22.65 -1.33
CA THR A 114 7.66 -22.02 -0.07
C THR A 114 9.19 -22.07 0.06
N GLY A 115 9.82 -23.21 -0.23
CA GLY A 115 11.27 -23.33 -0.25
C GLY A 115 11.91 -22.44 -1.32
N ALA A 116 11.37 -22.46 -2.54
CA ALA A 116 11.87 -21.65 -3.66
C ALA A 116 11.76 -20.14 -3.43
N ALA A 117 10.78 -19.69 -2.65
CA ALA A 117 10.64 -18.30 -2.23
C ALA A 117 11.66 -17.86 -1.16
N GLY A 118 12.56 -18.75 -0.73
CA GLY A 118 13.56 -18.49 0.31
C GLY A 118 13.05 -18.74 1.73
N CYS A 119 11.81 -19.23 1.90
CA CYS A 119 11.25 -19.62 3.19
C CYS A 119 11.60 -21.08 3.52
N THR A 120 12.87 -21.47 3.36
CA THR A 120 13.36 -22.85 3.51
C THR A 120 13.08 -23.44 4.89
N ALA A 121 13.15 -22.63 5.95
CA ALA A 121 12.83 -23.05 7.32
C ALA A 121 11.32 -23.34 7.55
N ALA A 122 10.44 -22.81 6.70
CA ALA A 122 9.00 -23.07 6.79
C ALA A 122 8.57 -24.26 5.91
N ALA A 123 9.30 -24.54 4.83
CA ALA A 123 8.91 -25.54 3.83
C ALA A 123 8.64 -26.95 4.39
N PRO A 124 9.44 -27.52 5.33
CA PRO A 124 9.17 -28.85 5.88
C PRO A 124 7.84 -28.90 6.64
N ALA A 125 7.57 -27.93 7.50
CA ALA A 125 6.33 -27.86 8.27
C ALA A 125 5.10 -27.67 7.35
N VAL A 126 5.24 -26.89 6.26
CA VAL A 126 4.22 -26.78 5.22
C VAL A 126 3.99 -28.12 4.51
N ALA A 127 5.05 -28.85 4.17
CA ALA A 127 4.94 -30.17 3.54
C ALA A 127 4.21 -31.18 4.44
N ASP A 128 4.57 -31.23 5.73
CA ASP A 128 4.02 -32.16 6.71
C ASP A 128 2.53 -31.91 6.93
N LEU A 129 2.18 -30.64 7.17
CA LEU A 129 0.79 -30.20 7.27
C LEU A 129 0.01 -30.50 5.99
N GLY A 130 0.63 -30.30 4.83
CA GLY A 130 0.05 -30.61 3.54
C GLY A 130 -0.32 -32.08 3.38
N ARG A 131 0.53 -33.01 3.86
CA ARG A 131 0.24 -34.45 3.86
C ARG A 131 -0.93 -34.78 4.80
N LEU A 132 -0.98 -34.16 5.97
CA LEU A 132 -2.10 -34.32 6.92
C LEU A 132 -3.41 -33.81 6.31
N ALA A 133 -3.40 -32.65 5.65
CA ALA A 133 -4.56 -32.07 5.00
C ALA A 133 -5.06 -32.94 3.83
N ASN A 134 -4.15 -33.44 3.01
CA ASN A 134 -4.47 -34.35 1.92
C ASN A 134 -5.14 -35.63 2.44
N ARG A 135 -4.56 -36.23 3.49
CA ARG A 135 -5.13 -37.40 4.16
C ARG A 135 -6.51 -37.09 4.75
N ALA A 136 -6.67 -35.95 5.42
CA ALA A 136 -7.94 -35.55 6.01
C ALA A 136 -9.04 -35.31 4.95
N ARG A 137 -8.68 -34.78 3.77
CA ARG A 137 -9.60 -34.50 2.66
C ARG A 137 -10.08 -35.79 1.97
N TYR A 138 -9.19 -36.75 1.72
CA TYR A 138 -9.50 -37.93 0.92
C TYR A 138 -9.75 -39.21 1.73
N SER A 139 -9.30 -39.28 2.99
CA SER A 139 -9.59 -40.44 3.84
C SER A 139 -11.07 -40.45 4.23
N ARG A 140 -11.70 -41.63 4.16
CA ARG A 140 -13.06 -41.86 4.71
C ARG A 140 -13.06 -42.14 6.22
N ARG A 141 -11.91 -42.47 6.81
CA ARG A 141 -11.79 -42.79 8.24
C ARG A 141 -11.91 -41.54 9.11
N ALA A 142 -12.33 -41.69 10.36
CA ALA A 142 -12.29 -40.60 11.33
C ALA A 142 -10.85 -40.10 11.50
N VAL A 143 -10.67 -38.78 11.55
CA VAL A 143 -9.36 -38.17 11.83
C VAL A 143 -9.16 -38.16 13.35
N PRO A 144 -8.08 -38.77 13.88
CA PRO A 144 -7.81 -38.73 15.31
C PRO A 144 -7.54 -37.30 15.81
N GLU A 145 -7.95 -37.03 17.04
CA GLU A 145 -7.71 -35.74 17.71
C GLU A 145 -6.22 -35.38 17.81
N GLY A 146 -5.35 -36.38 17.94
CA GLY A 146 -3.90 -36.20 17.91
C GLY A 146 -3.40 -35.58 16.60
N LEU A 147 -3.96 -35.97 15.45
CA LEU A 147 -3.59 -35.38 14.16
C LEU A 147 -4.08 -33.95 14.01
N ALA A 148 -5.22 -33.61 14.60
CA ALA A 148 -5.68 -32.23 14.64
C ALA A 148 -4.73 -31.36 15.46
N ARG A 149 -4.27 -31.82 16.63
CA ARG A 149 -3.27 -31.10 17.44
C ARG A 149 -1.93 -30.96 16.71
N GLN A 150 -1.46 -32.05 16.09
CA GLN A 150 -0.22 -32.03 15.29
C GLN A 150 -0.31 -31.00 14.16
N ALA A 151 -1.42 -30.98 13.41
CA ALA A 151 -1.63 -30.02 12.34
C ALA A 151 -1.55 -28.54 12.81
N TRP A 152 -2.06 -28.24 14.01
CA TRP A 152 -1.93 -26.91 14.60
C TRP A 152 -0.49 -26.58 15.04
N SER A 153 0.24 -27.55 15.58
CA SER A 153 1.67 -27.40 15.89
C SER A 153 2.52 -27.16 14.63
N ASP A 154 2.26 -27.91 13.55
CA ASP A 154 2.96 -27.75 12.28
C ASP A 154 2.66 -26.36 11.67
N ARG A 155 1.41 -25.92 11.77
CA ARG A 155 1.00 -24.56 11.38
C ARG A 155 1.76 -23.50 12.17
N ASP A 156 1.83 -23.62 13.49
CA ASP A 156 2.49 -22.62 14.34
C ASP A 156 4.01 -22.59 14.09
N THR A 157 4.60 -23.75 13.81
CA THR A 157 6.00 -23.86 13.38
C THR A 157 6.23 -23.17 12.05
N ALA A 158 5.39 -23.45 11.04
CA ALA A 158 5.48 -22.82 9.72
C ALA A 158 5.33 -21.30 9.82
N VAL A 159 4.31 -20.80 10.53
CA VAL A 159 4.06 -19.37 10.72
C VAL A 159 5.17 -18.70 11.52
N GLY A 160 5.67 -19.34 12.58
CA GLY A 160 6.81 -18.83 13.35
C GLY A 160 8.08 -18.74 12.50
N SER A 161 8.34 -19.73 11.65
CA SER A 161 9.47 -19.72 10.71
C SER A 161 9.31 -18.66 9.62
N LEU A 162 8.10 -18.43 9.12
CA LEU A 162 7.80 -17.32 8.21
C LEU A 162 8.05 -15.97 8.89
N ALA A 163 7.62 -15.78 10.15
CA ALA A 163 7.81 -14.54 10.89
C ALA A 163 9.31 -14.27 11.20
N ARG A 164 10.06 -15.30 11.59
CA ARG A 164 11.53 -15.20 11.80
C ARG A 164 12.29 -14.98 10.50
N GLY A 165 11.82 -15.64 9.43
CA GLY A 165 12.30 -15.46 8.07
C GLY A 165 11.84 -14.17 7.40
N ALA A 166 10.99 -13.36 8.05
CA ALA A 166 10.44 -12.10 7.54
C ALA A 166 11.32 -10.87 7.83
N GLY A 167 12.56 -11.05 8.28
CA GLY A 167 13.59 -10.00 8.14
C GLY A 167 13.72 -9.36 6.72
N PRO A 168 13.39 -10.03 5.58
CA PRO A 168 13.63 -9.57 4.22
C PRO A 168 12.38 -9.49 3.30
N TRP A 169 11.23 -9.00 3.77
CA TRP A 169 10.26 -8.27 2.89
C TRP A 169 11.01 -7.17 2.07
N ARG A 170 12.18 -6.72 2.57
CA ARG A 170 13.20 -5.86 1.92
C ARG A 170 13.88 -6.41 0.65
N ARG A 171 13.95 -7.73 0.41
CA ARG A 171 14.62 -8.29 -0.79
C ARG A 171 13.66 -8.50 -1.96
N VAL A 172 12.41 -8.86 -1.68
CA VAL A 172 11.34 -9.02 -2.69
C VAL A 172 11.02 -7.68 -3.38
N ARG A 173 11.01 -6.57 -2.63
CA ARG A 173 10.83 -5.21 -3.20
C ARG A 173 11.97 -4.77 -4.14
N ARG A 174 13.19 -5.31 -4.00
CA ARG A 174 14.33 -4.96 -4.86
C ARG A 174 14.32 -5.66 -6.22
N ARG A 175 13.60 -6.78 -6.37
CA ARG A 175 13.54 -7.53 -7.64
C ARG A 175 12.31 -7.20 -8.49
N LEU A 176 11.29 -6.57 -7.90
CA LEU A 176 10.09 -6.13 -8.62
C LEU A 176 10.20 -4.72 -9.22
N SER A 177 11.32 -4.00 -9.04
CA SER A 177 11.48 -2.62 -9.54
C SER A 177 12.10 -2.47 -10.95
N LEU A 178 12.35 -3.54 -11.71
CA LEU A 178 13.02 -3.41 -13.03
C LEU A 178 12.33 -4.15 -14.20
N ARG A 179 11.15 -4.76 -14.00
CA ARG A 179 10.48 -5.50 -15.10
C ARG A 179 9.40 -4.71 -15.85
N ALA A 180 9.22 -3.43 -15.54
CA ALA A 180 8.22 -2.56 -16.18
C ALA A 180 8.78 -1.60 -17.26
N ILE A 181 10.10 -1.49 -17.43
CA ILE A 181 10.70 -0.63 -18.47
C ILE A 181 11.32 -1.53 -19.53
N ARG A 182 10.49 -1.95 -20.49
CA ARG A 182 10.85 -2.19 -21.89
C ARG A 182 9.59 -2.56 -22.66
N ARG A 183 8.89 -1.53 -23.14
CA ARG A 183 8.18 -1.59 -24.42
C ARG A 183 8.84 -0.53 -25.32
N PRO A 184 9.58 -0.92 -26.36
CA PRO A 184 9.76 -0.03 -27.50
C PRO A 184 8.41 0.07 -28.22
N ARG A 185 7.94 1.30 -28.43
CA ARG A 185 6.90 1.59 -29.44
C ARG A 185 7.59 1.87 -30.77
N PRO A 186 6.93 1.55 -31.89
CA PRO A 186 7.54 1.27 -33.20
C PRO A 186 8.32 2.43 -33.80
#